data_AF-A0A4Q4KPI6-F1
#
_entry.id   AF-A0A4Q4KPI6-F1
#
_cell.length_a   1.000
_cell.length_b   1.000
_cell.length_c   1.000
_cell.angle_alpha   90.00
_cell.angle_beta   90.00
_cell.angle_gamma   90.00
#
_symmetry.space_group_name_H-M   'P 1'
#
loop_
_entity.id
_entity.type
_entity.pdbx_description
1 polymer ?
#
loop_
_entity_poly.entity_id
_entity_poly.type
_entity_poly.pdbx_seq_one_letter_code
_entity_poly.pdbx_strand_id
1 'polypeptide(L)'
;MNNWFTVKVKYTKQLEDGRLKRVTEPYLVDSVSFTDAEARMYEEIGQSVTGEFLITGITKTEYADIFYYDDSEDWYKCKLTYVSIDGDEGKEKKITSNFLVTAANVKQAYERIQESLSDMTVTFEVPSIMLTPIVEVLPYNPDLDVEIGRRPLEEGEEIVNTPRSAAPSSSDEEDEEQDDYESSDEEEVESEEEYDEEENDVSFEDETK
;
A
#
# COMPACT_ATOMS: atom_id res chain seq x y z
N MET A 1 1.12 -7.56 -18.78
CA MET A 1 0.64 -6.24 -18.32
C MET A 1 0.73 -6.32 -16.82
N ASN A 2 1.69 -5.59 -16.25
CA ASN A 2 1.98 -5.66 -14.83
C ASN A 2 0.95 -4.79 -14.12
N ASN A 3 0.40 -5.28 -13.01
CA ASN A 3 -0.55 -4.52 -12.21
C ASN A 3 0.12 -4.23 -10.89
N TRP A 4 0.56 -2.99 -10.73
CA TRP A 4 1.25 -2.57 -9.52
C TRP A 4 0.25 -2.15 -8.43
N PHE A 5 0.51 -2.60 -7.22
CA PHE A 5 -0.25 -2.28 -6.02
C PHE A 5 0.68 -1.66 -4.99
N THR A 6 0.33 -0.47 -4.50
CA THR A 6 1.01 0.14 -3.37
C THR A 6 0.37 -0.40 -2.09
N VAL A 7 1.12 -1.20 -1.33
CA VAL A 7 0.69 -1.78 -0.05
C VAL A 7 1.36 -1.02 1.09
N LYS A 8 0.57 -0.47 2.00
CA LYS A 8 1.08 0.25 3.18
C LYS A 8 1.15 -0.68 4.37
N VAL A 9 2.35 -0.96 4.85
CA VAL A 9 2.58 -1.88 5.97
C VAL A 9 2.98 -1.09 7.20
N LYS A 10 2.31 -1.35 8.31
CA LYS A 10 2.57 -0.73 9.61
C LYS A 10 3.15 -1.76 10.56
N TYR A 11 4.39 -1.54 10.97
CA TYR A 11 5.11 -2.45 11.85
C TYR A 11 5.94 -1.68 12.88
N THR A 12 6.42 -2.39 13.90
CA THR A 12 7.27 -1.80 14.93
C THR A 12 8.73 -2.05 14.56
N LYS A 13 9.46 -0.98 14.24
CA LYS A 13 10.89 -1.03 13.92
C LYS A 13 11.71 -0.61 15.13
N GLN A 14 12.77 -1.35 15.43
CA GLN A 14 13.75 -0.93 16.42
C GLN A 14 14.69 0.10 15.78
N LEU A 15 14.69 1.31 16.32
CA LEU A 15 15.62 2.37 15.91
C LEU A 15 17.03 2.06 16.43
N GLU A 16 18.04 2.70 15.85
CA GLU A 16 19.45 2.56 16.27
C GLU A 16 19.68 2.95 17.74
N ASP A 17 18.80 3.78 18.31
CA ASP A 17 18.79 4.18 19.73
C ASP A 17 18.13 3.13 20.66
N GLY A 18 17.78 1.96 20.14
CA GLY A 18 17.13 0.86 20.88
C GLY A 18 15.64 1.06 21.17
N ARG A 19 15.07 2.23 20.83
CA ARG A 19 13.63 2.53 20.98
C ARG A 19 12.80 1.84 19.90
N LEU A 20 11.65 1.31 20.31
CA LEU A 20 10.64 0.76 19.42
C LEU A 20 9.74 1.90 18.90
N LYS A 21 9.68 2.08 17.58
CA LYS A 21 8.78 3.05 16.96
C LYS A 21 7.90 2.34 15.94
N ARG A 22 6.61 2.67 15.96
CA ARG A 22 5.68 2.22 14.93
C ARG A 22 5.84 3.09 13.70
N VAL A 23 6.19 2.47 12.58
CA VAL A 23 6.37 3.12 11.28
C VAL A 23 5.36 2.56 10.28
N THR A 24 5.02 3.36 9.29
CA THR A 24 4.20 2.92 8.15
C THR A 24 5.01 3.14 6.89
N GLU A 25 5.29 2.06 6.18
CA GLU A 25 6.14 2.06 5.00
C GLU A 25 5.34 1.52 3.80
N PRO A 26 5.33 2.23 2.66
CA PRO A 26 4.69 1.75 1.45
C PRO A 26 5.65 0.88 0.62
N TYR A 27 5.14 -0.26 0.17
CA TYR A 27 5.79 -1.21 -0.73
C TYR A 27 5.03 -1.24 -2.04
N LEU A 28 5.73 -1.46 -3.15
CA LEU A 28 5.10 -1.64 -4.45
C LEU A 28 5.20 -3.10 -4.87
N VAL A 29 4.07 -3.72 -5.20
CA VAL A 29 4.00 -5.16 -5.50
C VAL A 29 3.34 -5.36 -6.85
N ASP A 30 3.93 -6.19 -7.71
CA ASP A 30 3.26 -6.67 -8.92
C ASP A 30 2.42 -7.89 -8.58
N SER A 31 1.12 -7.82 -8.83
CA SER A 31 0.16 -8.85 -8.48
C SER A 31 -1.04 -8.82 -9.41
N VAL A 32 -1.88 -9.86 -9.41
CA VAL A 32 -3.10 -9.90 -10.22
C VAL A 32 -4.32 -9.34 -9.47
N SER A 33 -4.33 -9.40 -8.14
CA SER A 33 -5.48 -9.02 -7.31
C SER A 33 -5.09 -8.45 -5.96
N PHE A 34 -6.03 -7.79 -5.27
CA PHE A 34 -5.77 -7.25 -3.92
C PHE A 34 -5.42 -8.35 -2.91
N THR A 35 -6.10 -9.50 -2.98
CA THR A 35 -5.85 -10.64 -2.09
C THR A 35 -4.49 -11.28 -2.34
N ASP A 36 -4.09 -11.38 -3.61
CA ASP A 36 -2.76 -11.88 -3.98
C ASP A 36 -1.65 -10.91 -3.52
N ALA A 37 -1.83 -9.60 -3.74
CA ALA A 37 -0.89 -8.59 -3.27
C ALA A 37 -0.73 -8.61 -1.74
N GLU A 38 -1.83 -8.83 -1.01
CA GLU A 38 -1.83 -8.97 0.44
C GLU A 38 -1.04 -10.20 0.89
N ALA A 39 -1.34 -11.38 0.33
CA ALA A 39 -0.68 -12.64 0.67
C ALA A 39 0.84 -12.56 0.46
N ARG A 40 1.26 -12.03 -0.68
CA ARG A 40 2.69 -11.84 -1.01
C ARG A 40 3.37 -10.90 -0.03
N MET A 41 2.68 -9.85 0.44
CA MET A 41 3.25 -8.96 1.45
C MET A 41 3.39 -9.61 2.80
N TYR A 42 2.48 -10.51 3.17
CA TYR A 42 2.66 -11.26 4.40
C TYR A 42 3.90 -12.16 4.36
N GLU A 43 4.21 -12.75 3.21
CA GLU A 43 5.38 -13.62 3.05
C GLU A 43 6.70 -12.83 3.07
N GLU A 44 6.80 -11.75 2.29
CA GLU A 44 8.03 -10.96 2.18
C GLU A 44 8.33 -10.17 3.47
N ILE A 45 7.32 -9.49 4.02
CA ILE A 45 7.50 -8.73 5.26
C ILE A 45 7.67 -9.66 6.45
N GLY A 46 7.00 -10.82 6.47
CA GLY A 46 7.17 -11.82 7.52
C GLY A 46 8.60 -12.37 7.60
N GLN A 47 9.32 -12.40 6.48
CA GLN A 47 10.75 -12.75 6.47
C GLN A 47 11.64 -11.57 6.89
N SER A 48 11.26 -10.35 6.51
CA SER A 48 12.08 -9.15 6.72
C SER A 48 11.95 -8.55 8.12
N VAL A 49 10.76 -8.64 8.73
CA VAL A 49 10.44 -8.01 10.02
C VAL A 49 10.14 -9.07 11.07
N THR A 50 10.88 -9.02 12.18
CA THR A 50 10.59 -9.85 13.35
C THR A 50 9.52 -9.19 14.22
N GLY A 51 8.30 -9.72 14.21
CA GLY A 51 7.21 -9.28 15.09
C GLY A 51 5.87 -9.15 14.37
N GLU A 52 4.91 -8.50 15.03
CA GLU A 52 3.59 -8.23 14.45
C GLU A 52 3.66 -7.04 13.48
N PHE A 53 3.08 -7.24 12.30
CA PHE A 53 2.84 -6.18 11.33
C PHE A 53 1.39 -6.23 10.85
N LEU A 54 0.90 -5.09 10.38
CA LEU A 54 -0.46 -4.96 9.85
C LEU A 54 -0.39 -4.27 8.49
N ILE A 55 -1.14 -4.79 7.53
CA ILE A 55 -1.39 -4.10 6.27
C ILE A 55 -2.49 -3.07 6.53
N THR A 56 -2.17 -1.79 6.35
CA THR A 56 -3.09 -0.67 6.61
C THR A 56 -3.93 -0.29 5.42
N GLY A 57 -3.49 -0.63 4.21
CA GLY A 57 -4.25 -0.36 3.00
C GLY A 57 -3.49 -0.80 1.75
N ILE A 58 -4.26 -1.15 0.73
CA ILE A 58 -3.76 -1.54 -0.58
C ILE A 58 -4.40 -0.61 -1.61
N THR A 59 -3.59 0.01 -2.46
CA THR A 59 -4.08 0.92 -3.51
C THR A 59 -3.49 0.53 -4.85
N LYS A 60 -4.35 0.28 -5.83
CA LYS A 60 -3.91 0.04 -7.21
C LYS A 60 -3.22 1.29 -7.74
N THR A 61 -1.98 1.14 -8.19
CA THR A 61 -1.16 2.24 -8.71
C THR A 61 -0.64 1.86 -10.08
N GLU A 62 -0.84 2.68 -11.09
CA GLU A 62 -0.43 2.34 -12.45
C GLU A 62 0.88 3.02 -12.83
N TYR A 63 1.90 2.19 -13.05
CA TYR A 63 3.18 2.56 -13.67
C TYR A 63 3.27 1.91 -15.04
N ALA A 64 3.67 2.70 -16.03
CA ALA A 64 3.88 2.22 -17.39
C ALA A 64 5.13 1.33 -17.46
N ASP A 65 6.19 1.73 -16.75
CA ASP A 65 7.41 0.94 -16.62
C ASP A 65 8.18 1.30 -15.34
N ILE A 66 9.03 0.38 -14.89
CA ILE A 66 9.89 0.52 -13.71
C ILE A 66 11.33 0.18 -14.08
N PHE A 67 12.23 1.14 -13.88
CA PHE A 67 13.65 0.98 -14.16
C PHE A 67 14.44 0.85 -12.86
N TYR A 68 15.07 -0.30 -12.68
CA TYR A 68 15.89 -0.59 -11.51
C TYR A 68 17.39 -0.55 -11.86
N TYR A 69 18.16 0.11 -11.00
CA TYR A 69 19.59 0.32 -11.08
C TYR A 69 20.18 0.03 -9.68
N ASP A 70 21.19 -0.83 -9.60
CA ASP A 70 21.82 -1.25 -8.34
C ASP A 70 22.64 -0.17 -7.62
N ASP A 71 22.70 1.05 -8.17
CA ASP A 71 23.54 2.11 -7.64
C ASP A 71 22.83 3.00 -6.61
N SER A 72 21.51 2.85 -6.43
CA SER A 72 20.71 3.64 -5.53
C SER A 72 19.44 2.90 -5.08
N GLU A 73 19.07 3.11 -3.82
CA GLU A 73 17.87 2.50 -3.22
C GLU A 73 16.66 3.44 -3.26
N ASP A 74 16.86 4.73 -3.57
CA ASP A 74 15.82 5.74 -3.61
C ASP A 74 14.98 5.68 -4.89
N TRP A 75 13.67 5.60 -4.74
CA TRP A 75 12.71 5.52 -5.85
C TRP A 75 12.13 6.89 -6.22
N TYR A 76 12.27 7.27 -7.49
CA TYR A 76 11.72 8.49 -8.06
C TYR A 76 10.57 8.20 -9.04
N LYS A 77 9.45 8.87 -8.83
CA LYS A 77 8.30 8.86 -9.74
C LYS A 77 8.46 9.96 -10.79
N CYS A 78 8.54 9.54 -12.04
CA CYS A 78 8.67 10.40 -13.19
C CYS A 78 7.33 10.42 -13.95
N LYS A 79 6.68 11.57 -14.01
CA LYS A 79 5.49 11.77 -14.84
C LYS A 79 5.96 12.17 -16.22
N LEU A 80 5.55 11.41 -17.24
CA LEU A 80 5.88 11.65 -18.62
C LEU A 80 4.64 11.96 -19.42
N THR A 81 4.81 12.77 -20.46
CA THR A 81 3.73 13.12 -21.36
C THR A 81 4.24 13.11 -22.78
N TYR A 82 3.57 12.36 -23.65
CA TYR A 82 3.92 12.26 -25.06
C TYR A 82 2.67 12.41 -25.93
N VAL A 83 2.88 12.79 -27.19
CA VAL A 83 1.81 12.94 -28.17
C VAL A 83 1.79 11.70 -29.05
N SER A 84 0.67 10.99 -29.06
CA SER A 84 0.43 9.88 -29.98
C SER A 84 -0.55 10.33 -31.06
N ILE A 85 -0.23 10.03 -32.33
CA ILE A 85 -1.10 10.31 -33.47
C ILE A 85 -1.89 9.04 -33.76
N ASP A 86 -3.21 9.11 -33.60
CA ASP A 86 -4.08 8.00 -33.95
C ASP A 86 -4.22 7.90 -35.47
N GLY A 87 -3.90 6.74 -36.03
CA GLY A 87 -3.73 6.52 -37.48
C GLY A 87 -5.01 6.70 -38.30
N ASP A 88 -6.18 6.69 -37.65
CA ASP A 88 -7.48 6.75 -38.30
C ASP A 88 -8.09 8.16 -38.35
N GLU A 89 -7.79 9.04 -37.38
CA GLU A 89 -8.41 10.38 -37.30
C GLU A 89 -7.42 11.55 -37.35
N GLY A 90 -6.10 11.31 -37.33
CA GLY A 90 -5.10 12.40 -37.28
C GLY A 90 -5.23 13.31 -36.06
N LYS A 91 -6.03 12.90 -35.07
CA LYS A 91 -6.19 13.61 -33.80
C LYS A 91 -5.01 13.25 -32.91
N GLU A 92 -4.24 14.27 -32.56
CA GLU A 92 -3.17 14.16 -31.59
C GLU A 92 -3.77 13.93 -30.19
N LYS A 93 -3.43 12.80 -29.56
CA LYS A 93 -3.78 12.53 -28.17
C LYS A 93 -2.55 12.70 -27.29
N LYS A 94 -2.66 13.62 -26.32
CA LYS A 94 -1.66 13.75 -25.26
C LYS A 94 -1.87 12.65 -24.24
N ILE A 95 -0.94 11.69 -24.16
CA ILE A 95 -0.96 10.58 -23.21
C ILE A 95 0.00 10.91 -22.07
N THR A 96 -0.46 10.73 -20.84
CA THR A 96 0.35 10.89 -19.64
C THR A 96 0.58 9.52 -19.01
N SER A 97 1.83 9.18 -18.76
CA SER A 97 2.24 7.90 -18.17
C SER A 97 3.16 8.15 -16.99
N ASN A 98 3.04 7.32 -15.95
CA ASN A 98 3.93 7.39 -14.79
C ASN A 98 5.00 6.31 -14.94
N PHE A 99 6.24 6.67 -14.64
CA PHE A 99 7.38 5.76 -14.60
C PHE A 99 7.99 5.81 -13.21
N LEU A 100 8.66 4.74 -12.82
CA LEU A 100 9.41 4.66 -11.58
C LEU A 100 10.86 4.33 -11.89
N VAL A 101 11.81 5.02 -11.26
CA VAL A 101 13.25 4.81 -11.48
C VAL A 101 14.03 4.94 -10.19
N THR A 102 15.05 4.10 -10.00
CA THR A 102 16.02 4.26 -8.92
C THR A 102 17.10 5.26 -9.30
N ALA A 103 17.38 6.21 -8.42
CA ALA A 103 18.42 7.23 -8.61
C ALA A 103 18.86 7.86 -7.30
N ALA A 104 20.08 8.40 -7.23
CA ALA A 104 20.55 9.13 -6.06
C ALA A 104 20.01 10.57 -6.02
N ASN A 105 19.71 11.16 -7.18
CA ASN A 105 19.28 12.55 -7.29
C ASN A 105 18.27 12.74 -8.43
N VAL A 106 17.45 13.80 -8.34
CA VAL A 106 16.48 14.18 -9.39
C VAL A 106 17.13 14.33 -10.78
N LYS A 107 18.35 14.90 -10.84
CA LYS A 107 19.09 15.04 -12.12
C LYS A 107 19.42 13.69 -12.74
N GLN A 108 19.87 12.75 -11.93
CA GLN A 108 20.23 11.40 -12.39
C GLN A 108 18.97 10.62 -12.79
N ALA A 109 17.86 10.78 -12.07
CA ALA A 109 16.57 10.20 -12.45
C ALA A 109 16.12 10.69 -13.84
N TYR A 110 16.28 11.98 -14.13
CA TYR A 110 15.97 12.54 -15.45
C TYR A 110 16.87 11.95 -16.55
N GLU A 111 18.18 11.89 -16.32
CA GLU A 111 19.14 11.32 -17.29
C GLU A 111 18.81 9.85 -17.59
N ARG A 112 18.50 9.05 -16.56
CA ARG A 112 18.12 7.64 -16.71
C ARG A 112 16.85 7.42 -17.51
N ILE A 113 15.83 8.23 -17.23
CA ILE A 113 14.58 8.18 -17.99
C ILE A 113 14.82 8.61 -19.44
N GLN A 114 15.71 9.57 -19.67
CA GLN A 114 16.05 10.01 -21.01
C GLN A 114 16.80 8.93 -21.80
N GLU A 115 17.70 8.20 -21.14
CA GLU A 115 18.42 7.06 -21.71
C GLU A 115 17.49 5.86 -21.93
N SER A 116 16.64 5.51 -20.96
CA SER A 116 15.75 4.35 -21.09
C SER A 116 14.67 4.54 -22.16
N LEU A 117 14.30 5.79 -22.43
CA LEU A 117 13.31 6.14 -23.46
C LEU A 117 13.93 6.70 -24.73
N SER A 118 15.25 6.72 -24.87
CA SER A 118 15.89 7.20 -26.11
C SER A 118 15.56 6.31 -27.31
N ASP A 119 15.23 5.04 -27.06
CA ASP A 119 14.80 4.08 -28.08
C ASP A 119 13.37 4.33 -28.56
N MET A 120 12.60 5.18 -27.87
CA MET A 120 11.24 5.52 -28.26
C MET A 120 11.26 6.55 -29.38
N THR A 121 10.67 6.22 -30.54
CA THR A 121 10.53 7.14 -31.69
C THR A 121 9.64 8.36 -31.41
N VAL A 122 9.01 8.41 -30.24
CA VAL A 122 8.02 9.42 -29.87
C VAL A 122 8.70 10.50 -29.02
N THR A 123 8.43 11.77 -29.35
CA THR A 123 8.86 12.89 -28.50
C THR A 123 8.07 12.90 -27.19
N PHE A 124 8.77 12.85 -26.07
CA PHE A 124 8.18 12.93 -24.74
C PHE A 124 8.72 14.13 -23.96
N GLU A 125 7.89 14.63 -23.05
CA GLU A 125 8.24 15.65 -22.06
C GLU A 125 8.13 15.04 -20.66
N VAL A 126 9.01 15.46 -19.75
CA VAL A 126 8.98 15.04 -18.34
C VAL A 126 8.48 16.22 -17.50
N PRO A 127 7.16 16.40 -17.29
CA PRO A 127 6.60 17.50 -16.51
C PRO A 127 7.00 17.51 -15.03
N SER A 128 7.21 16.35 -14.40
CA SER A 128 7.56 16.29 -12.98
C SER A 128 8.34 15.05 -12.60
N ILE A 129 9.31 15.21 -11.71
CA ILE A 129 10.02 14.12 -11.04
C ILE A 129 9.89 14.36 -9.54
N MET A 130 9.47 13.34 -8.79
CA MET A 130 9.31 13.42 -7.34
C MET A 130 9.90 12.20 -6.67
N LEU A 131 10.59 12.40 -5.55
CA LEU A 131 10.99 11.30 -4.67
C LEU A 131 9.73 10.65 -4.10
N THR A 132 9.69 9.32 -4.11
CA THR A 132 8.59 8.55 -3.54
C THR A 132 8.95 8.01 -2.16
N PRO A 133 7.96 7.81 -1.28
CA PRO A 133 8.19 7.15 0.00
C PRO A 133 8.30 5.62 -0.13
N ILE A 134 8.30 5.07 -1.35
CA ILE A 134 8.33 3.62 -1.59
C ILE A 134 9.65 3.08 -1.08
N VAL A 135 9.59 2.06 -0.23
CA VAL A 135 10.78 1.41 0.33
C VAL A 135 11.37 0.43 -0.68
N GLU A 136 10.52 -0.43 -1.25
CA GLU A 136 10.97 -1.49 -2.14
C GLU A 136 9.90 -1.83 -3.19
N VAL A 137 10.36 -2.32 -4.34
CA VAL A 137 9.54 -2.80 -5.44
C VAL A 137 9.73 -4.31 -5.54
N LEU A 138 8.62 -5.04 -5.40
CA LEU A 138 8.57 -6.49 -5.36
C LEU A 138 7.95 -6.96 -6.69
N PRO A 139 8.78 -7.36 -7.67
CA PRO A 139 8.30 -7.82 -8.96
C PRO A 139 7.54 -9.14 -8.83
N TYR A 140 6.76 -9.47 -9.86
CA TYR A 140 5.96 -10.70 -9.85
C TYR A 140 6.90 -11.92 -9.84
N ASN A 141 6.81 -12.69 -8.77
CA ASN A 141 7.47 -13.98 -8.59
C ASN A 141 6.41 -15.09 -8.67
N PRO A 142 6.41 -15.94 -9.72
CA PRO A 142 5.44 -17.02 -9.87
C PRO A 142 5.61 -18.16 -8.86
N ASP A 143 6.77 -18.28 -8.21
CA ASP A 143 7.01 -19.37 -7.24
C ASP A 143 6.25 -19.17 -5.92
N LEU A 144 5.80 -17.94 -5.64
CA LEU A 144 4.97 -17.61 -4.48
C LEU A 144 3.46 -17.74 -4.77
N ASP A 145 3.08 -17.87 -6.04
CA ASP A 145 1.69 -17.98 -6.50
C ASP A 145 1.23 -19.45 -6.49
N VAL A 146 1.49 -20.16 -5.40
CA VAL A 146 1.04 -21.55 -5.23
C VAL A 146 -0.38 -21.52 -4.69
N GLU A 147 -1.37 -21.72 -5.56
CA GLU A 147 -2.75 -21.95 -5.13
C GLU A 147 -2.77 -23.07 -4.07
N ILE A 148 -3.16 -22.72 -2.84
CA ILE A 148 -3.43 -23.70 -1.79
C ILE A 148 -4.60 -24.55 -2.29
N GLY A 149 -4.27 -25.72 -2.83
CA GLY A 149 -5.24 -26.63 -3.44
C GLY A 149 -6.43 -26.84 -2.50
N ARG A 150 -7.62 -26.46 -2.97
CA ARG A 150 -8.86 -26.67 -2.24
C ARG A 150 -8.99 -28.17 -1.96
N ARG A 151 -9.02 -28.55 -0.68
CA ARG A 151 -9.40 -29.92 -0.30
C ARG A 151 -10.82 -30.16 -0.83
N PRO A 152 -11.08 -31.25 -1.58
CA PRO A 152 -12.44 -31.60 -1.95
C PRO A 152 -13.30 -31.68 -0.68
N LEU A 153 -14.46 -31.02 -0.68
CA LEU A 153 -15.50 -31.33 0.29
C LEU A 153 -15.88 -32.80 0.06
N GLU A 154 -15.51 -33.68 0.98
CA GLU A 154 -16.10 -35.01 1.01
C GLU A 154 -17.57 -34.83 1.42
N GLU A 155 -18.48 -34.97 0.45
CA GLU A 155 -19.91 -35.12 0.70
C GLU A 155 -20.12 -36.43 1.49
N GLY A 156 -20.17 -36.36 2.82
CA GLY A 156 -20.62 -37.48 3.63
C GLY A 156 -20.02 -37.59 5.03
N GLU A 157 -20.31 -36.63 5.91
CA GLU A 157 -20.41 -36.97 7.34
C GLU A 157 -21.90 -37.05 7.70
N GLU A 158 -22.45 -38.26 7.63
CA GLU A 158 -23.71 -38.57 8.31
C GLU A 158 -23.50 -38.40 9.82
N ILE A 159 -24.12 -37.38 10.39
CA ILE A 159 -24.29 -37.21 11.83
C ILE A 159 -25.05 -38.42 12.39
N VAL A 160 -24.32 -39.40 12.94
CA VAL A 160 -24.88 -40.54 13.66
C VAL A 160 -25.46 -40.06 15.00
N ASN A 161 -26.76 -39.81 15.01
CA ASN A 161 -27.53 -39.66 16.24
C ASN A 161 -27.62 -41.00 16.96
N THR A 162 -26.76 -41.25 17.95
CA THR A 162 -26.96 -42.34 18.90
C THR A 162 -27.88 -41.87 20.05
N PRO A 163 -28.98 -42.58 20.34
CA PRO A 163 -29.89 -42.18 21.41
C PRO A 163 -29.27 -42.50 22.78
N ARG A 164 -29.00 -41.46 23.57
CA ARG A 164 -28.56 -41.58 24.96
C ARG A 164 -29.78 -41.82 25.85
N SER A 165 -30.04 -43.09 26.19
CA SER A 165 -31.08 -43.49 27.14
C SER A 165 -30.70 -43.15 28.59
N ALA A 166 -31.53 -42.31 29.21
CA ALA A 166 -31.90 -42.23 30.63
C ALA A 166 -30.84 -41.92 31.72
N ALA A 167 -31.08 -40.77 32.38
CA ALA A 167 -30.45 -40.24 33.60
C ALA A 167 -30.83 -41.04 34.89
N PRO A 168 -30.29 -40.70 36.09
CA PRO A 168 -30.86 -39.58 36.87
C PRO A 168 -29.88 -38.73 37.73
N SER A 169 -30.17 -37.42 37.76
CA SER A 169 -30.17 -36.42 38.87
C SER A 169 -29.26 -36.58 40.10
N SER A 170 -28.46 -35.54 40.45
CA SER A 170 -28.77 -34.62 41.58
C SER A 170 -27.68 -33.57 41.88
N SER A 171 -28.15 -32.34 42.20
CA SER A 171 -27.54 -31.17 42.88
C SER A 171 -26.36 -30.42 42.22
N ASP A 172 -26.57 -29.19 41.71
CA ASP A 172 -26.57 -27.87 42.42
C ASP A 172 -25.13 -27.45 42.77
N GLU A 173 -24.55 -26.29 42.46
CA GLU A 173 -24.96 -25.00 41.89
C GLU A 173 -23.69 -24.26 41.35
N GLU A 174 -23.89 -23.45 40.30
CA GLU A 174 -23.30 -22.13 39.99
C GLU A 174 -21.77 -21.87 40.01
N ASP A 175 -21.23 -21.51 38.84
CA ASP A 175 -20.59 -20.19 38.65
C ASP A 175 -20.59 -19.83 37.15
N GLU A 176 -21.32 -18.77 36.80
CA GLU A 176 -21.41 -18.17 35.47
C GLU A 176 -20.37 -17.04 35.34
N GLU A 177 -19.48 -17.11 34.35
CA GLU A 177 -18.92 -15.91 33.71
C GLU A 177 -18.84 -16.17 32.20
N GLN A 178 -19.78 -15.56 31.47
CA GLN A 178 -19.89 -15.55 30.02
C GLN A 178 -19.64 -14.10 29.56
N ASP A 179 -18.43 -13.82 29.08
CA ASP A 179 -18.13 -12.56 28.41
C ASP A 179 -18.55 -12.66 26.93
N ASP A 180 -19.80 -12.25 26.67
CA ASP A 180 -20.31 -11.91 25.35
C ASP A 180 -19.69 -10.58 24.89
N TYR A 181 -18.85 -10.61 23.85
CA TYR A 181 -18.51 -9.39 23.10
C TYR A 181 -19.56 -9.19 22.01
N GLU A 182 -20.48 -8.24 22.25
CA GLU A 182 -21.47 -7.82 21.28
C GLU A 182 -20.95 -6.57 20.53
N SER A 183 -20.96 -6.66 19.20
CA SER A 183 -20.64 -5.58 18.26
C SER A 183 -21.93 -4.86 17.88
N SER A 184 -22.00 -3.53 18.01
CA SER A 184 -22.93 -2.55 17.39
C SER A 184 -22.75 -1.22 18.16
N ASP A 185 -22.89 0.00 17.67
CA ASP A 185 -22.89 0.65 16.36
C ASP A 185 -22.79 2.16 16.71
N GLU A 186 -22.10 2.93 15.88
CA GLU A 186 -22.29 4.35 15.53
C GLU A 186 -23.02 5.33 16.48
N GLU A 187 -22.33 6.40 16.92
CA GLU A 187 -22.92 7.75 17.06
C GLU A 187 -21.88 8.79 16.58
N GLU A 188 -22.31 9.60 15.61
CA GLU A 188 -21.62 10.75 15.05
C GLU A 188 -21.35 11.83 16.12
N VAL A 189 -20.23 12.54 16.00
CA VAL A 189 -20.13 13.89 16.58
C VAL A 189 -19.53 14.82 15.55
N GLU A 190 -20.41 15.65 14.99
CA GLU A 190 -20.08 16.81 14.17
C GLU A 190 -19.28 17.87 14.96
N SER A 191 -18.48 18.56 14.18
CA SER A 191 -17.67 19.77 14.38
C SER A 191 -18.14 20.84 15.38
N GLU A 192 -17.16 21.47 16.05
CA GLU A 192 -17.02 22.93 16.18
C GLU A 192 -15.59 23.26 16.66
N GLU A 193 -14.69 23.66 15.76
CA GLU A 193 -13.41 24.30 16.13
C GLU A 193 -13.60 25.83 16.07
N GLU A 194 -13.62 26.45 17.24
CA GLU A 194 -13.66 27.90 17.44
C GLU A 194 -12.27 28.50 17.15
N TYR A 195 -12.20 29.39 16.16
CA TYR A 195 -11.03 30.22 15.88
C TYR A 195 -11.01 31.40 16.84
N ASP A 196 -10.03 31.48 17.72
CA ASP A 196 -9.74 32.69 18.49
C ASP A 196 -8.69 33.52 17.73
N GLU A 197 -9.16 34.55 17.02
CA GLU A 197 -8.35 35.62 16.45
C GLU A 197 -7.97 36.61 17.55
N GLU A 198 -6.80 36.43 18.18
CA GLU A 198 -6.18 37.57 18.88
C GLU A 198 -5.40 38.42 17.86
N GLU A 199 -6.03 39.54 17.48
CA GLU A 199 -5.40 40.69 16.84
C GLU A 199 -4.16 41.13 17.63
N ASN A 200 -2.98 40.93 17.06
CA ASN A 200 -1.79 41.65 17.50
C ASN A 200 -1.56 42.83 16.55
N ASP A 201 -2.17 43.96 16.90
CA ASP A 201 -1.97 45.27 16.26
C ASP A 201 -0.53 45.74 16.52
N VAL A 202 0.37 45.45 15.59
CA VAL A 202 1.70 46.07 15.55
C VAL A 202 1.61 47.31 14.69
N SER A 203 1.25 48.42 15.33
CA SER A 203 1.36 49.77 14.79
C SER A 203 2.81 50.07 14.41
N PHE A 204 3.05 50.19 13.10
CA PHE A 204 4.31 50.68 12.55
C PHE A 204 4.20 52.20 12.37
N GLU A 205 4.73 52.95 13.33
CA GLU A 205 4.90 54.40 13.17
C GLU A 205 6.00 54.68 12.15
N ASP A 206 5.58 55.26 11.02
CA ASP A 206 6.41 55.88 10.00
C ASP A 206 7.01 57.17 10.56
N GLU A 207 8.31 57.15 10.91
CA GLU A 207 9.07 58.38 11.12
C GLU A 207 10.00 58.62 9.93
N THR A 208 9.50 59.45 9.03
CA THR A 208 10.27 60.17 8.03
C THR A 208 11.13 61.24 8.70
N LYS A 209 12.46 61.10 8.63
CA LYS A 209 13.39 62.23 8.43
C LYS A 209 14.76 61.83 7.92
#